data_AF-A0A3D1QW42-F1
#
_entry.id   AF-A0A3D1QW42-F1
#
_cell.length_a   1.000
_cell.length_b   1.000
_cell.length_c   1.000
_cell.angle_alpha   90.00
_cell.angle_beta   90.00
_cell.angle_gamma   90.00
#
_symmetry.space_group_name_H-M   'P 1'
#
loop_
_entity.id
_entity.type
_entity.pdbx_description
1 polymer ?
#
loop_
_entity_poly.entity_id
_entity_poly.type
_entity_poly.pdbx_seq_one_letter_code
_entity_poly.pdbx_strand_id
1 'polypeptide(L)'
;MKNPPEYRPFRLALWALYISAALFIVATLAVNGFFLARERMGVGGEPAAVEAVDAAALTACMGELQVLHAELNAQMNQTLGSQPARTGRLQWEDWSPGWRTRLLAVGARCRLETGDVPAAKAIKEAYDRLGLLHRHYTTLAVQFSKEIGPHSEKLFKAMES
;
A
#
# COMPACT_ATOMS: atom_id res chain seq x y z
N MET A 1 49.45 22.88 -12.47
CA MET A 1 49.79 21.66 -11.69
C MET A 1 49.70 20.46 -12.62
N LYS A 2 50.84 19.87 -12.99
CA LYS A 2 50.90 18.67 -13.86
C LYS A 2 50.60 17.45 -12.99
N ASN A 3 49.49 16.76 -13.27
CA ASN A 3 49.11 15.55 -12.57
C ASN A 3 50.18 14.46 -12.74
N PRO A 4 50.76 13.91 -11.66
CA PRO A 4 51.79 12.88 -11.77
C PRO A 4 51.25 11.63 -12.49
N PRO A 5 52.06 11.00 -13.37
CA PRO A 5 51.63 9.93 -14.29
C PRO A 5 51.23 8.62 -13.58
N GLU A 6 51.53 8.50 -12.30
CA GLU A 6 51.35 7.31 -11.47
C GLU A 6 49.86 7.02 -11.14
N TYR A 7 48.97 8.00 -11.29
CA TYR A 7 47.52 7.86 -11.05
C TYR A 7 46.70 7.50 -12.31
N ARG A 8 47.35 7.17 -13.43
CA ARG A 8 46.67 6.73 -14.66
C ARG A 8 45.90 5.40 -14.51
N PRO A 9 46.46 4.33 -13.91
CA PRO A 9 45.71 3.07 -13.78
C PRO A 9 44.53 3.21 -12.82
N PHE A 10 44.66 3.99 -11.74
CA PHE A 10 43.58 4.22 -10.78
C PHE A 10 42.40 4.98 -11.41
N ARG A 11 42.66 5.97 -12.27
CA ARG A 11 41.62 6.68 -13.01
C ARG A 11 40.91 5.77 -14.01
N LEU A 12 41.63 4.88 -14.69
CA LEU A 12 41.05 3.89 -15.60
C LEU A 12 40.13 2.90 -14.87
N ALA A 13 40.54 2.42 -13.69
CA ALA A 13 39.72 1.54 -12.87
C ALA A 13 38.43 2.23 -12.39
N LEU A 14 38.53 3.51 -11.97
CA LEU A 14 37.37 4.29 -11.54
C LEU A 14 36.38 4.53 -12.70
N TRP A 15 36.90 4.86 -13.88
CA TRP A 15 36.06 5.01 -15.09
C TRP A 15 35.40 3.71 -15.52
N ALA A 16 36.13 2.59 -15.47
CA ALA A 16 35.56 1.27 -15.77
C ALA A 16 34.41 0.93 -14.81
N LEU A 17 34.58 1.20 -13.52
CA LEU A 17 33.56 0.96 -12.51
C LEU A 17 32.33 1.88 -12.71
N TYR A 18 32.56 3.16 -12.99
CA TYR A 18 31.49 4.13 -13.28
C TYR A 18 30.68 3.74 -14.52
N ILE A 19 31.35 3.38 -15.63
CA ILE A 19 30.70 2.95 -16.86
C ILE A 19 29.91 1.66 -16.62
N SER A 20 30.46 0.70 -15.87
CA SER A 20 29.78 -0.55 -15.55
C SER A 20 28.50 -0.33 -14.74
N ALA A 21 28.55 0.56 -13.73
CA ALA A 21 27.39 0.91 -12.93
C ALA A 21 26.32 1.65 -13.74
N ALA A 22 26.75 2.59 -14.60
CA ALA A 22 25.84 3.30 -15.49
C ALA A 22 25.14 2.36 -16.47
N LEU A 23 25.89 1.43 -17.09
CA LEU A 23 25.31 0.42 -17.99
C LEU A 23 24.36 -0.51 -17.26
N PHE A 24 24.67 -0.91 -16.02
CA PHE A 24 23.79 -1.75 -15.21
C PHE A 24 22.47 -1.04 -14.88
N ILE A 25 22.52 0.25 -14.52
CA ILE A 25 21.32 1.05 -14.27
C ILE A 25 20.50 1.22 -15.55
N VAL A 26 21.13 1.54 -16.68
CA VAL A 26 20.44 1.67 -17.96
C VAL A 26 19.80 0.35 -18.39
N ALA A 27 20.51 -0.78 -18.22
CA ALA A 27 19.99 -2.10 -18.56
C ALA A 27 18.80 -2.50 -17.66
N THR A 28 18.89 -2.26 -16.35
CA THR A 28 17.78 -2.55 -15.42
C THR A 28 16.56 -1.67 -15.69
N LEU A 29 16.74 -0.39 -16.00
CA LEU A 29 15.65 0.49 -16.41
C LEU A 29 15.05 0.08 -17.76
N ALA A 30 15.87 -0.34 -18.73
CA ALA A 30 15.40 -0.80 -20.03
C ALA A 30 14.61 -2.11 -19.91
N VAL A 31 15.08 -3.08 -19.12
CA VAL A 31 14.38 -4.35 -18.89
C VAL A 31 13.08 -4.11 -18.13
N ASN A 32 13.10 -3.36 -17.02
CA ASN A 32 11.88 -3.06 -16.26
C ASN A 32 10.89 -2.23 -17.09
N GLY A 33 11.38 -1.22 -17.81
CA GLY A 33 10.57 -0.40 -18.71
C GLY A 33 9.97 -1.20 -19.86
N PHE A 34 10.73 -2.15 -20.43
CA PHE A 34 10.24 -3.06 -21.48
C PHE A 34 9.20 -4.05 -20.95
N PHE A 35 9.38 -4.61 -19.75
CA PHE A 35 8.38 -5.48 -19.12
C PHE A 35 7.07 -4.72 -18.85
N LEU A 36 7.16 -3.52 -18.24
CA LEU A 36 6.01 -2.63 -18.02
C LEU A 36 5.34 -2.18 -19.32
N ALA A 37 6.12 -1.92 -20.37
CA ALA A 37 5.60 -1.53 -21.69
C ALA A 37 4.96 -2.72 -22.42
N ARG A 38 5.50 -3.93 -22.27
CA ARG A 38 4.93 -5.16 -22.83
C ARG A 38 3.60 -5.51 -22.16
N GLU A 39 3.50 -5.34 -20.84
CA GLU A 39 2.24 -5.47 -20.10
C GLU A 39 1.21 -4.43 -20.53
N ARG A 40 1.63 -3.18 -20.82
CA ARG A 40 0.73 -2.13 -21.32
C ARG A 40 0.31 -2.29 -22.78
N MET A 41 1.19 -2.81 -23.64
CA MET A 41 0.94 -2.86 -25.09
C MET A 41 0.29 -4.16 -25.56
N GLY A 42 0.05 -5.14 -24.69
CA GLY A 42 -0.75 -6.33 -25.03
C GLY A 42 -0.24 -7.08 -26.28
N VAL A 43 1.05 -6.97 -26.61
CA VAL A 43 1.62 -7.59 -27.82
C VAL A 43 1.90 -9.05 -27.51
N GLY A 44 0.88 -9.90 -27.68
CA GLY A 44 1.01 -11.35 -27.57
C GLY A 44 -0.26 -12.13 -27.26
N GLY A 45 -1.41 -11.50 -27.15
CA GLY A 45 -2.69 -12.19 -27.03
C GLY A 45 -3.66 -11.68 -28.09
N GLU A 46 -4.26 -12.61 -28.82
CA GLU A 46 -5.55 -12.46 -29.52
C GLU A 46 -6.43 -11.39 -28.86
N PRO A 47 -7.21 -10.57 -29.62
CA PRO A 47 -8.11 -9.61 -29.01
C PRO A 47 -9.06 -10.39 -28.10
N ALA A 48 -8.78 -10.39 -26.80
CA ALA A 48 -9.70 -10.85 -25.81
C ALA A 48 -10.94 -10.01 -26.08
N ALA A 49 -11.99 -10.69 -26.54
CA ALA A 49 -13.33 -10.15 -26.55
C ALA A 49 -13.47 -9.33 -25.27
N VAL A 50 -13.98 -8.11 -25.37
CA VAL A 50 -14.36 -7.32 -24.21
C VAL A 50 -15.33 -8.21 -23.43
N GLU A 51 -14.81 -9.02 -22.52
CA GLU A 51 -15.60 -9.92 -21.71
C GLU A 51 -16.54 -9.00 -20.97
N ALA A 52 -17.83 -9.13 -21.26
CA ALA A 52 -18.86 -8.42 -20.56
C ALA A 52 -18.56 -8.61 -19.08
N VAL A 53 -18.15 -7.52 -18.43
CA VAL A 53 -17.72 -7.54 -17.04
C VAL A 53 -18.88 -8.13 -16.25
N ASP A 54 -18.68 -9.32 -15.71
CA ASP A 54 -19.75 -10.07 -15.07
C ASP A 54 -20.27 -9.25 -13.87
N ALA A 55 -21.53 -8.83 -13.95
CA ALA A 55 -22.18 -8.05 -12.90
C ALA A 55 -22.18 -8.83 -11.57
N ALA A 56 -22.23 -10.16 -11.60
CA ALA A 56 -22.11 -10.99 -10.41
C ALA A 56 -20.71 -10.88 -9.77
N ALA A 57 -19.65 -10.89 -10.57
CA ALA A 57 -18.27 -10.70 -10.09
C ALA A 57 -18.06 -9.30 -9.48
N LEU A 58 -18.61 -8.24 -10.11
CA LEU A 58 -18.57 -6.89 -9.55
C LEU A 58 -19.32 -6.78 -8.21
N THR A 59 -20.48 -7.43 -8.12
CA THR A 59 -21.28 -7.45 -6.88
C THR A 59 -20.55 -8.18 -5.76
N ALA A 60 -19.88 -9.29 -6.07
CA ALA A 60 -19.04 -10.02 -5.11
C ALA A 60 -17.88 -9.14 -4.59
N CYS A 61 -17.18 -8.45 -5.50
CA CYS A 61 -16.12 -7.50 -5.14
C CYS A 61 -16.60 -6.38 -4.21
N MET A 62 -17.78 -5.82 -4.48
CA MET A 62 -18.39 -4.81 -3.60
C MET A 62 -18.72 -5.39 -2.21
N GLY A 63 -19.25 -6.62 -2.17
CA GLY A 63 -19.53 -7.32 -0.90
C GLY A 63 -18.28 -7.51 -0.05
N GLU A 64 -17.16 -7.92 -0.66
CA GLU A 64 -15.87 -8.05 0.06
C GLU A 64 -15.38 -6.71 0.64
N LEU A 65 -15.53 -5.60 -0.11
CA LEU A 65 -15.20 -4.27 0.39
C LEU A 65 -16.10 -3.84 1.57
N GLN A 66 -17.39 -4.18 1.52
CA GLN A 66 -18.32 -3.90 2.63
C GLN A 66 -17.94 -4.64 3.90
N VAL A 67 -17.53 -5.91 3.79
CA VAL A 67 -17.03 -6.70 4.93
C VAL A 67 -15.78 -6.05 5.50
N LEU A 68 -14.80 -5.70 4.67
CA LEU A 68 -13.57 -5.02 5.12
C LEU A 68 -13.84 -3.68 5.80
N HIS A 69 -14.83 -2.92 5.30
CA HIS A 69 -15.27 -1.67 5.93
C HIS A 69 -15.91 -1.90 7.30
N ALA A 70 -16.79 -2.90 7.42
CA ALA A 70 -17.40 -3.26 8.71
C ALA A 70 -16.36 -3.70 9.73
N GLU A 71 -15.39 -4.53 9.32
CA GLU A 71 -14.26 -4.94 10.17
C GLU A 71 -13.42 -3.74 10.62
N LEU A 72 -13.10 -2.82 9.70
CA LEU A 72 -12.31 -1.62 10.02
C LEU A 72 -12.99 -0.76 11.09
N ASN A 73 -14.30 -0.53 10.95
CA ASN A 73 -15.07 0.24 11.91
C ASN A 73 -15.19 -0.49 13.25
N ALA A 74 -15.45 -1.79 13.23
CA ALA A 74 -15.53 -2.60 14.45
C ALA A 74 -14.21 -2.56 15.22
N GLN A 75 -13.08 -2.72 14.52
CA GLN A 75 -11.76 -2.67 15.14
C GLN A 75 -11.47 -1.28 15.72
N MET A 76 -11.78 -0.22 14.99
CA MET A 76 -11.54 1.15 15.47
C MET A 76 -12.34 1.45 16.75
N ASN A 77 -13.61 1.01 16.78
CA ASN A 77 -14.46 1.15 17.96
C ASN A 77 -13.90 0.38 19.16
N GLN A 78 -13.34 -0.81 18.95
CA GLN A 78 -12.67 -1.56 20.02
C GLN A 78 -11.42 -0.82 20.51
N THR A 79 -10.58 -0.32 19.60
CA THR A 79 -9.35 0.41 19.91
C THR A 79 -9.59 1.67 20.73
N LEU A 80 -10.63 2.46 20.41
CA LEU A 80 -10.91 3.72 21.10
C LEU A 80 -11.87 3.58 22.30
N GLY A 81 -12.80 2.64 22.24
CA GLY A 81 -13.95 2.62 23.15
C GLY A 81 -13.86 1.65 24.32
N SER A 82 -12.98 0.65 24.27
CA SER A 82 -13.04 -0.48 25.22
C SER A 82 -11.77 -0.76 26.01
N GLN A 83 -10.64 -0.14 25.66
CA GLN A 83 -9.33 -0.49 26.21
C GLN A 83 -8.55 0.75 26.66
N PRO A 84 -7.61 0.58 27.60
CA PRO A 84 -6.59 1.59 27.86
C PRO A 84 -5.89 1.98 26.56
N ALA A 85 -5.62 3.28 26.40
CA ALA A 85 -5.16 3.83 25.13
C ALA A 85 -3.84 3.21 24.64
N ARG A 86 -2.91 2.87 25.55
CA ARG A 86 -1.70 2.15 25.19
C ARG A 86 -1.98 0.77 24.60
N THR A 87 -2.89 0.01 25.21
CA THR A 87 -3.26 -1.35 24.75
C THR A 87 -3.97 -1.27 23.40
N GLY A 88 -4.94 -0.35 23.26
CA GLY A 88 -5.65 -0.13 22.01
C GLY A 88 -4.71 0.24 20.85
N ARG A 89 -3.69 1.07 21.10
CA ARG A 89 -2.67 1.41 20.10
C ARG A 89 -1.87 0.19 19.65
N LEU A 90 -1.36 -0.61 20.59
CA LEU A 90 -0.57 -1.79 20.26
C LEU A 90 -1.40 -2.81 19.47
N GLN A 91 -2.65 -3.00 19.85
CA GLN A 91 -3.57 -3.87 19.11
C GLN A 91 -3.82 -3.36 17.68
N TRP A 92 -3.99 -2.04 17.51
CA TRP A 92 -4.13 -1.44 16.18
C TRP A 92 -2.87 -1.64 15.33
N GLU A 93 -1.69 -1.41 15.90
CA GLU A 93 -0.40 -1.56 15.22
C GLU A 93 -0.15 -3.00 14.74
N ASP A 94 -0.58 -3.99 15.51
CA ASP A 94 -0.47 -5.42 15.15
C ASP A 94 -1.49 -5.83 14.07
N TRP A 95 -2.74 -5.37 14.21
CA TRP A 95 -3.84 -5.79 13.34
C TRP A 95 -3.86 -5.08 11.97
N SER A 96 -3.54 -3.78 11.94
CA SER A 96 -3.67 -2.89 10.78
C SER A 96 -2.93 -3.39 9.52
N PRO A 97 -1.67 -3.87 9.59
CA PRO A 97 -0.96 -4.39 8.42
C PRO A 97 -1.67 -5.60 7.78
N GLY A 98 -2.23 -6.50 8.60
CA GLY A 98 -2.96 -7.67 8.13
C GLY A 98 -4.25 -7.30 7.40
N TRP A 99 -5.02 -6.34 7.93
CA TRP A 99 -6.19 -5.80 7.25
C TRP A 99 -5.81 -5.12 5.92
N ARG A 100 -4.74 -4.32 5.90
CA ARG A 100 -4.27 -3.65 4.66
C ARG A 100 -3.86 -4.66 3.59
N THR A 101 -3.21 -5.75 3.98
CA THR A 101 -2.82 -6.84 3.06
C THR A 101 -4.07 -7.48 2.43
N ARG A 102 -5.13 -7.70 3.21
CA ARG A 102 -6.40 -8.22 2.69
C ARG A 102 -7.07 -7.25 1.72
N LEU A 103 -7.08 -5.95 2.03
CA LEU A 103 -7.58 -4.92 1.10
C LEU A 103 -6.86 -4.99 -0.26
N LEU A 104 -5.52 -5.01 -0.26
CA LEU A 104 -4.72 -5.12 -1.49
C LEU A 104 -5.04 -6.40 -2.27
N ALA A 105 -5.25 -7.52 -1.57
CA ALA A 105 -5.63 -8.78 -2.20
C ALA A 105 -6.99 -8.70 -2.90
N VAL A 106 -7.98 -7.99 -2.33
CA VAL A 106 -9.26 -7.69 -3.01
C VAL A 106 -9.01 -6.82 -4.24
N GLY A 107 -8.21 -5.76 -4.11
CA GLY A 107 -7.84 -4.88 -5.22
C GLY A 107 -7.23 -5.62 -6.41
N ALA A 108 -6.32 -6.56 -6.14
CA ALA A 108 -5.69 -7.40 -7.15
C ALA A 108 -6.69 -8.38 -7.81
N ARG A 109 -7.49 -9.11 -7.01
CA ARG A 109 -8.50 -10.05 -7.53
C ARG A 109 -9.54 -9.36 -8.41
N CYS A 110 -10.00 -8.19 -7.97
CA CYS A 110 -11.00 -7.38 -8.67
C CYS A 110 -10.39 -6.49 -9.77
N ARG A 111 -9.07 -6.57 -10.01
CA ARG A 111 -8.31 -5.78 -11.00
C ARG A 111 -8.52 -4.26 -10.89
N LEU A 112 -8.76 -3.76 -9.67
CA LEU A 112 -9.07 -2.35 -9.40
C LEU A 112 -7.85 -1.41 -9.51
N GLU A 113 -6.65 -1.98 -9.52
CA GLU A 113 -5.39 -1.24 -9.63
C GLU A 113 -4.97 -0.98 -11.08
N THR A 114 -5.34 -1.86 -12.00
CA THR A 114 -4.87 -1.87 -13.40
C THR A 114 -5.96 -1.54 -14.43
N GLY A 115 -7.24 -1.65 -14.07
CA GLY A 115 -8.35 -1.51 -15.02
C GLY A 115 -9.07 -0.16 -14.93
N ASP A 116 -9.03 0.61 -16.02
CA ASP A 116 -9.95 1.74 -16.23
C ASP A 116 -11.24 1.23 -16.89
N VAL A 117 -11.94 0.34 -16.18
CA VAL A 117 -13.19 -0.25 -16.64
C VAL A 117 -14.33 0.65 -16.14
N PRO A 118 -15.11 1.32 -17.02
CA PRO A 118 -16.15 2.26 -16.60
C PRO A 118 -17.16 1.65 -15.62
N ALA A 119 -17.52 0.38 -15.83
CA ALA A 119 -18.44 -0.36 -14.95
C ALA A 119 -17.86 -0.62 -13.54
N ALA A 120 -16.53 -0.65 -13.38
CA ALA A 120 -15.86 -0.87 -12.10
C ALA A 120 -15.50 0.44 -11.38
N LYS A 121 -15.78 1.61 -11.96
CA LYS A 121 -15.38 2.92 -11.43
C LYS A 121 -15.89 3.14 -9.99
N ALA A 122 -17.14 2.81 -9.72
CA ALA A 122 -17.73 2.96 -8.38
C ALA A 122 -17.04 2.05 -7.33
N ILE A 123 -16.69 0.82 -7.72
CA ILE A 123 -16.01 -0.13 -6.84
C ILE A 123 -14.57 0.31 -6.61
N LYS A 124 -13.89 0.81 -7.64
CA LYS A 124 -12.56 1.41 -7.52
C LYS A 124 -12.57 2.61 -6.58
N GLU A 125 -13.55 3.51 -6.71
CA GLU A 125 -13.68 4.63 -5.79
C GLU A 125 -13.88 4.15 -4.35
N ALA A 126 -14.75 3.16 -4.12
CA ALA A 126 -14.94 2.58 -2.78
C ALA A 126 -13.64 1.99 -2.21
N TYR A 127 -12.87 1.26 -3.02
CA TYR A 127 -11.56 0.72 -2.66
C TYR A 127 -10.56 1.83 -2.27
N ASP A 128 -10.44 2.86 -3.09
CA ASP A 128 -9.52 3.98 -2.86
C ASP A 128 -9.91 4.76 -1.58
N ARG A 129 -11.21 4.98 -1.38
CA ARG A 129 -11.76 5.64 -0.18
C ARG A 129 -11.55 4.81 1.07
N LEU A 130 -11.70 3.49 1.00
CA LEU A 130 -11.47 2.59 2.13
C LEU A 130 -10.00 2.58 2.55
N GLY A 131 -9.07 2.59 1.58
CA GLY A 131 -7.64 2.76 1.83
C GLY A 131 -7.29 4.11 2.47
N LEU A 132 -7.97 5.19 2.05
CA LEU A 132 -7.83 6.51 2.67
C LEU A 132 -8.36 6.53 4.10
N LEU A 133 -9.54 5.94 4.34
CA LEU A 133 -10.16 5.85 5.65
C LEU A 133 -9.25 5.13 6.65
N HIS A 134 -8.66 4.01 6.25
CA HIS A 134 -7.69 3.29 7.08
C HIS A 134 -6.49 4.14 7.47
N ARG A 135 -5.95 4.95 6.55
CA ARG A 135 -4.87 5.90 6.87
C ARG A 135 -5.31 6.92 7.91
N HIS A 136 -6.51 7.48 7.77
CA HIS A 136 -7.05 8.42 8.75
C HIS A 136 -7.26 7.78 10.12
N TYR A 137 -7.77 6.55 10.18
CA TYR A 137 -7.92 5.81 11.44
C TYR A 137 -6.58 5.50 12.10
N THR A 138 -5.56 5.18 11.30
CA THR A 138 -4.19 5.01 11.81
C THR A 138 -3.67 6.30 12.45
N THR A 139 -3.85 7.45 11.79
CA THR A 139 -3.48 8.75 12.37
C THR A 139 -4.26 9.02 13.66
N LEU A 140 -5.57 8.77 13.66
CA LEU A 140 -6.45 9.00 14.81
C LEU A 140 -6.05 8.11 16.00
N ALA A 141 -5.74 6.83 15.77
CA ALA A 141 -5.28 5.91 16.82
C ALA A 141 -3.97 6.41 17.46
N VAL A 142 -3.02 6.88 16.65
CA VAL A 142 -1.76 7.45 17.15
C VAL A 142 -2.00 8.74 17.92
N GLN A 143 -2.82 9.67 17.39
CA GLN A 143 -3.15 10.92 18.07
C GLN A 143 -3.85 10.68 19.40
N PHE A 144 -4.88 9.82 19.41
CA PHE A 144 -5.59 9.44 20.62
C PHE A 144 -4.64 8.91 21.69
N SER A 145 -3.73 8.01 21.33
CA SER A 145 -2.77 7.44 22.27
C SER A 145 -1.81 8.46 22.90
N LYS A 146 -1.50 9.54 22.16
CA LYS A 146 -0.56 10.58 22.60
C LYS A 146 -1.24 11.68 23.40
N GLU A 147 -2.39 12.15 22.91
CA GLU A 147 -3.06 13.33 23.44
C GLU A 147 -4.06 12.96 24.54
N ILE A 148 -4.89 11.94 24.32
CA ILE A 148 -6.01 11.59 25.21
C ILE A 148 -5.64 10.43 26.14
N GLY A 149 -4.84 9.49 25.65
CA GLY A 149 -4.47 8.27 26.35
C GLY A 149 -3.90 8.46 27.75
N PRO A 150 -2.94 9.38 27.97
CA PRO A 150 -2.39 9.63 29.31
C PRO A 150 -3.44 10.14 30.30
N HIS A 151 -4.45 10.88 29.83
CA HIS A 151 -5.54 11.36 30.67
C HIS A 151 -6.54 10.24 30.97
N SER A 152 -6.90 9.42 29.97
CA SER A 152 -7.81 8.30 30.18
C SER A 152 -7.21 7.26 31.13
N GLU A 153 -5.93 6.93 31.00
CA GLU A 153 -5.24 5.98 31.89
C GLU A 153 -5.18 6.48 33.34
N LYS A 154 -4.89 7.77 33.55
CA LYS A 154 -4.94 8.38 34.89
C LYS A 154 -6.33 8.31 35.49
N LEU A 155 -7.37 8.58 34.69
CA LEU A 155 -8.76 8.49 35.12
C LEU A 155 -9.13 7.04 35.51
N PHE A 156 -8.80 6.05 34.67
CA PHE A 156 -9.02 4.63 34.97
C PHE A 156 -8.36 4.23 36.29
N LYS A 157 -7.07 4.56 36.46
CA LYS A 157 -6.33 4.24 37.67
C LYS A 157 -6.91 4.91 38.93
N ALA A 158 -7.48 6.11 38.80
CA ALA A 158 -8.14 6.81 39.90
C ALA A 158 -9.52 6.23 40.26
N MET A 159 -10.19 5.54 39.34
CA MET A 159 -11.47 4.87 39.61
C MET A 159 -11.29 3.49 40.25
N GLU A 160 -10.10 2.89 40.15
CA GLU A 160 -9.75 1.62 40.79
C GLU A 160 -9.30 1.76 42.26
N SER A 161 -9.03 2.98 42.73
CA SER A 161 -8.61 3.31 44.10
C SER A 161 -9.78 3.74 44.99
#